data_AF-A0A257SXI3-F1
#
_entry.id   AF-A0A257SXI3-F1
#
_cell.length_a   1.000
_cell.length_b   1.000
_cell.length_c   1.000
_cell.angle_alpha   90.00
_cell.angle_beta   90.00
_cell.angle_gamma   90.00
#
_symmetry.space_group_name_H-M   'P 1'
#
loop_
_entity.id
_entity.type
_entity.pdbx_description
1 polymer ?
#
loop_
_entity_poly.entity_id
_entity_poly.type
_entity_poly.pdbx_seq_one_letter_code
_entity_poly.pdbx_strand_id
1 'polypeptide(L)'
;MPITIDADLRRLSQGEFGAIAFKVMGHAFDVHRELGRLFDEGVYQTELASRCATARTEVRVEVSFDDFRKLYFIDLLVENGAVF
;
A
#
# COMPACT_ATOMS: atom_id res chain seq x y z
N MET A 1 3.97 -6.29 -23.34
CA MET A 1 3.33 -5.41 -22.34
C MET A 1 4.13 -5.48 -21.04
N PRO A 2 5.28 -4.81 -20.96
CA PRO A 2 6.05 -4.78 -19.72
C PRO A 2 5.31 -4.00 -18.62
N ILE A 3 5.47 -4.49 -17.38
CA ILE A 3 5.00 -3.85 -16.15
C ILE A 3 6.24 -3.62 -15.29
N THR A 4 6.53 -2.37 -14.97
CA THR A 4 7.66 -1.98 -14.12
C THR A 4 7.13 -1.34 -12.85
N ILE A 5 7.65 -1.77 -11.70
CA ILE A 5 7.21 -1.32 -10.38
C ILE A 5 8.42 -0.70 -9.69
N ASP A 6 8.23 0.46 -9.07
CA ASP A 6 9.28 1.15 -8.32
C ASP A 6 9.44 0.55 -6.91
N ALA A 7 9.55 -0.77 -6.79
CA ALA A 7 9.73 -1.48 -5.53
C ALA A 7 10.40 -2.86 -5.75
N ASP A 8 11.22 -3.27 -4.79
CA ASP A 8 11.80 -4.61 -4.75
C ASP A 8 10.83 -5.58 -4.09
N LEU A 9 9.97 -6.21 -4.90
CA LEU A 9 8.86 -7.01 -4.41
C LEU A 9 9.29 -8.41 -3.97
N ARG A 10 8.74 -8.88 -2.85
CA ARG A 10 8.84 -10.27 -2.40
C ARG A 10 7.48 -10.96 -2.45
N ARG A 11 7.49 -12.25 -2.79
CA ARG A 11 6.28 -13.08 -2.72
C ARG A 11 6.04 -13.49 -1.27
N LEU A 12 4.83 -13.23 -0.78
CA LEU A 12 4.36 -13.67 0.53
C LEU A 12 3.67 -15.03 0.41
N SER A 13 3.83 -15.87 1.44
CA SER A 13 2.90 -16.97 1.69
C SER A 13 1.55 -16.42 2.18
N GLN A 14 0.51 -17.25 2.11
CA GLN A 14 -0.82 -16.88 2.61
C GLN A 14 -0.80 -16.56 4.11
N GLY A 15 0.01 -17.27 4.90
CA GLY A 15 0.15 -17.04 6.34
C GLY A 15 0.83 -15.70 6.65
N GLU A 16 1.91 -15.37 5.94
CA GLU A 16 2.58 -14.07 6.07
C GLU A 16 1.64 -12.93 5.68
N PHE A 17 0.97 -13.04 4.54
CA PHE A 17 0.01 -12.03 4.09
C PHE A 17 -1.13 -11.86 5.10
N GLY A 18 -1.70 -12.95 5.61
CA GLY A 18 -2.77 -12.90 6.61
C GLY A 18 -2.33 -12.22 7.90
N ALA A 19 -1.11 -12.49 8.38
CA ALA A 19 -0.57 -11.85 9.57
C ALA A 19 -0.33 -10.34 9.38
N ILE A 20 0.15 -9.93 8.20
CA ILE A 20 0.33 -8.51 7.86
C ILE A 20 -1.04 -7.83 7.74
N ALA A 21 -1.97 -8.42 6.98
CA ALA A 21 -3.30 -7.87 6.78
C ALA A 21 -4.05 -7.68 8.09
N PHE A 22 -3.99 -8.65 9.00
CA PHE A 22 -4.61 -8.52 10.32
C PHE A 22 -4.09 -7.29 11.10
N LYS A 23 -2.77 -7.05 11.07
CA LYS A 23 -2.16 -5.89 11.73
C LYS A 23 -2.53 -4.57 11.04
N VAL A 24 -2.41 -4.50 9.71
CA VAL A 24 -2.72 -3.30 8.93
C VAL A 24 -4.19 -2.90 9.11
N MET A 25 -5.11 -3.87 9.08
CA MET A 25 -6.53 -3.59 9.34
C MET A 25 -6.77 -3.09 10.76
N GLY A 26 -6.06 -3.64 11.76
CA GLY A 26 -6.09 -3.12 13.12
C GLY A 26 -5.71 -1.64 13.18
N HIS A 27 -4.58 -1.28 12.56
CA HIS A 27 -4.15 0.12 12.45
C HIS A 27 -5.17 0.99 11.71
N ALA A 28 -5.76 0.51 10.61
CA ALA A 28 -6.76 1.26 9.87
C ALA A 28 -8.01 1.57 10.72
N PHE A 29 -8.46 0.62 11.55
CA PHE A 29 -9.57 0.86 12.48
C PHE A 29 -9.22 1.89 13.56
N ASP A 30 -8.00 1.82 14.11
CA ASP A 30 -7.54 2.78 15.11
C ASP A 30 -7.45 4.20 14.51
N VAL A 31 -6.85 4.33 13.33
CA VAL A 31 -6.78 5.59 12.58
C VAL A 31 -8.18 6.13 12.29
N HIS A 32 -9.09 5.28 11.83
CA HIS A 32 -10.47 5.71 11.58
C HIS A 32 -11.19 6.15 12.85
N ARG A 33 -10.93 5.52 13.99
CA ARG A 33 -11.51 5.93 15.28
C ARG A 33 -11.00 7.29 15.75
N GLU A 34 -9.71 7.57 15.53
CA GLU A 34 -9.05 8.79 15.98
C GLU A 34 -9.27 9.97 15.01
N LEU A 35 -9.17 9.70 13.71
CA LEU A 35 -9.14 10.69 12.63
C LEU A 35 -10.40 10.64 11.75
N GLY A 36 -11.38 9.81 12.12
CA GLY A 36 -12.74 9.68 11.57
C GLY A 36 -13.31 10.94 10.94
N ARG A 37 -13.19 12.03 11.69
CA ARG A 37 -13.85 13.31 11.45
C ARG A 37 -13.09 14.24 10.52
N LEU A 38 -11.83 13.95 10.20
CA LEU A 38 -11.01 14.79 9.33
C LEU A 38 -11.37 14.62 7.85
N PHE A 39 -11.92 13.46 7.46
CA PHE A 39 -12.33 13.13 6.08
C PHE A 39 -11.27 13.48 5.01
N ASP A 40 -9.99 13.44 5.36
CA ASP A 40 -8.86 13.73 4.48
C ASP A 40 -8.06 12.44 4.24
N GLU A 41 -8.14 11.93 3.01
CA GLU A 41 -7.50 10.66 2.62
C GLU A 41 -5.98 10.68 2.79
N GLY A 42 -5.32 11.81 2.52
CA GLY A 42 -3.86 11.94 2.65
C GLY A 42 -3.41 11.85 4.10
N VAL A 43 -4.17 12.43 5.02
CA VAL A 43 -3.92 12.31 6.47
C VAL A 43 -4.08 10.85 6.93
N TYR A 44 -5.12 10.17 6.44
CA TYR A 44 -5.36 8.75 6.74
C TYR A 44 -4.23 7.85 6.23
N GLN A 45 -3.83 8.03 4.97
CA GLN A 45 -2.81 7.23 4.32
C GLN A 45 -1.44 7.43 4.99
N THR A 46 -1.11 8.68 5.34
CA THR A 46 0.13 9.02 6.04
C THR A 46 0.17 8.39 7.44
N GLU A 47 -0.91 8.48 8.19
CA GLU A 47 -0.98 7.92 9.54
C GLU A 47 -1.02 6.39 9.53
N LEU A 48 -1.72 5.77 8.57
CA LEU A 48 -1.72 4.31 8.42
C LEU A 48 -0.32 3.79 8.08
N ALA A 49 0.39 4.46 7.17
CA ALA A 49 1.76 4.12 6.82
C ALA A 49 2.72 4.29 8.00
N SER A 50 2.56 5.34 8.81
CA SER A 50 3.42 5.60 9.97
C SER A 50 3.32 4.51 11.05
N ARG A 51 2.16 3.86 11.17
CA ARG A 51 1.91 2.76 12.12
C ARG A 51 2.42 1.41 11.63
N CYS A 52 2.78 1.29 10.34
CA CYS A 52 3.29 0.06 9.75
C CYS A 52 4.83 0.06 9.72
N ALA A 53 5.46 -1.09 9.99
CA ALA A 53 6.93 -1.14 10.14
C ALA A 53 7.71 -0.80 8.85
N THR A 54 7.28 -1.34 7.71
CA THR A 54 7.88 -1.06 6.39
C THR A 54 6.75 -0.81 5.42
N ALA A 55 6.30 0.43 5.33
CA ALA A 55 5.23 0.86 4.45
C ALA A 55 5.73 1.88 3.43
N ARG A 56 5.22 1.76 2.21
CA ARG A 56 5.38 2.77 1.15
C ARG A 56 4.02 3.11 0.60
N THR A 57 3.75 4.39 0.45
CA THR A 57 2.51 4.91 -0.14
C THR A 57 2.78 5.32 -1.58
N GLU A 58 1.71 5.38 -2.39
CA GLU A 58 1.76 5.85 -3.77
C GLU A 58 2.86 5.16 -4.62
N VAL A 59 3.01 3.83 -4.48
CA VAL A 59 4.08 3.10 -5.20
C VAL A 59 3.74 3.04 -6.67
N ARG A 60 4.57 3.66 -7.50
CA ARG A 60 4.36 3.77 -8.94
C ARG A 60 4.48 2.41 -9.65
N VAL A 61 3.48 2.11 -10.46
CA VAL A 61 3.45 1.01 -11.42
C VAL A 61 3.28 1.59 -12.82
N GLU A 62 4.27 1.37 -13.68
CA GLU A 62 4.21 1.76 -15.09
C GLU A 62 3.89 0.55 -15.95
N VAL A 63 2.84 0.67 -16.75
CA VAL A 63 2.46 -0.32 -17.76
C VAL A 63 2.66 0.30 -19.13
N SER A 64 3.36 -0.40 -20.01
CA SER A 64 3.59 0.05 -21.38
C SER A 64 3.25 -1.00 -22.43
N PHE A 65 2.83 -0.54 -23.61
CA PHE A 65 2.57 -1.35 -24.79
C PHE A 65 2.78 -0.48 -26.03
N ASP A 66 3.79 -0.81 -26.85
CA ASP A 66 4.24 0.02 -27.97
C ASP A 66 4.49 1.48 -27.56
N ASP A 67 3.66 2.42 -28.02
CA ASP A 67 3.69 3.85 -27.70
C ASP A 67 2.78 4.23 -26.50
N PHE A 68 1.91 3.32 -26.07
CA PHE A 68 1.03 3.53 -24.93
C PHE A 68 1.79 3.38 -23.61
N ARG A 69 1.60 4.34 -22.71
CA ARG A 69 2.09 4.32 -21.33
C ARG A 69 0.99 4.73 -20.38
N LYS A 70 0.85 4.00 -19.28
CA LYS A 70 -0.07 4.33 -18.20
C LYS A 70 0.60 4.13 -16.85
N LEU A 71 0.43 5.14 -15.99
CA LEU A 71 0.87 5.11 -14.61
C LEU A 71 -0.31 4.72 -13.73
N TYR A 72 -0.03 3.82 -12.79
CA TYR A 72 -0.87 3.47 -11.66
C TYR A 72 -0.07 3.69 -10.38
N PHE A 73 -0.78 3.82 -9.28
CA PHE A 73 -0.19 4.01 -7.96
C PHE A 73 -0.84 3.00 -7.01
N ILE A 74 -0.01 2.33 -6.22
CA ILE A 74 -0.46 1.46 -5.12
C ILE A 74 -0.59 2.34 -3.89
N ASP A 75 -1.78 2.38 -3.29
CA ASP A 75 -2.09 3.23 -2.14
C ASP A 75 -1.19 2.88 -0.94
N LEU A 76 -1.03 1.60 -0.63
CA LEU A 76 -0.13 1.14 0.43
C LEU A 76 0.53 -0.21 0.10
N LEU A 77 1.86 -0.23 0.14
CA LEU A 77 2.69 -1.44 0.03
C LEU A 77 3.42 -1.68 1.36
N VAL A 78 3.08 -2.78 2.04
CA VAL A 78 3.68 -3.18 3.32
C VAL A 78 4.62 -4.38 3.12
N GLU A 79 5.78 -4.33 3.76
CA GLU A 79 6.83 -5.36 3.74
C GLU A 79 7.21 -5.82 2.31
N ASN A 80 7.13 -4.91 1.34
CA ASN A 80 7.39 -5.13 -0.08
C ASN A 80 6.60 -6.31 -0.71
N GLY A 81 5.45 -6.67 -0.16
CA GLY A 81 4.69 -7.81 -0.68
C GLY A 81 3.19 -7.81 -0.39
N ALA A 82 2.72 -7.04 0.58
CA ALA A 82 1.31 -6.91 0.89
C ALA A 82 0.78 -5.58 0.36
N VAL A 83 -0.16 -5.64 -0.58
CA VAL A 83 -0.81 -4.49 -1.20
C VAL A 83 -2.15 -4.26 -0.51
N PHE A 84 -2.43 -3.01 -0.12
CA PHE A 84 -3.69 -2.55 0.49
C PHE A 84 -4.21 -1.31 -0.25
#